data_AF-A0A812KEK8-F1
#
_entry.id   AF-A0A812KEK8-F1
#
_cell.length_a   1.000
_cell.length_b   1.000
_cell.length_c   1.000
_cell.angle_alpha   90.00
_cell.angle_beta   90.00
_cell.angle_gamma   90.00
#
_symmetry.space_group_name_H-M   'P 1'
#
loop_
_entity.id
_entity.type
_entity.pdbx_description
1 polymer ?
#
loop_
_entity_poly.entity_id
_entity_poly.type
_entity_poly.pdbx_seq_one_letter_code
_entity_poly.pdbx_strand_id
1 'polypeptide(L)'
;MATPVFVRYDNSWGEIVDVEEFEVARAILAGDTQRLSQPIESKYLFELCIAFGHQSTAAALLNHGVPGCRVEVWHLRPFAGKISAARCCGSTWETCDFCCWGSEMEDGVWMTDWNAKLTDAVASAGRPVASAVLGALRSGADFRSLDVSEAAMARLLDLAVLTGDADLAQQCTQRCARRPLRRCCSEDLFTGRIGGSISAVAPDAMAAAILSGVTLQGLSLKHGYSVPGAGLVLVSIPLREAIALCGDLQLWQRLTASLANLTLSEYEFTLYPTSVVGLACHACGESVERPAAVGTSPYVRPRLLDMAVYYGQSACAELLASCAATSATEWTRKACLPDKQCDCCGEVAVGEALFAVDASSLGERRVAAGAALRAALTRAQQLAMLAWGRGKKLPKALVNIVLSFAAERTQIACVLDGLEEELLQAASLVQEHKHEKPAEAAQAPETAEARAALEVQTEREDAEHAKSTDDLLTAVRNSRDESVPLSSDGVICFRLTRKANAPHVNELLFDATGPLAELHRRVLDAGCEVVPEWSPVKALFVPLTQAQLLELIDDGNPRSLELGKEHILALQSDGTVLDRAIRSLSKKYRPRLRPTVRTEGEEEEDEDEAVIQVEGGLRTDSSVGFPTYEA
;
A
#
# COMPACT_ATOMS: atom_id res chain seq x y z
N MET A 1 -34.76 36.83 29.50
CA MET A 1 -34.57 35.65 28.63
C MET A 1 -33.64 34.71 29.36
N ALA A 2 -34.06 33.48 29.65
CA ALA A 2 -33.20 32.51 30.33
C ALA A 2 -32.04 32.16 29.38
N THR A 3 -30.81 32.30 29.85
CA THR A 3 -29.59 31.94 29.10
C THR A 3 -29.63 30.46 28.70
N PRO A 4 -29.13 30.10 27.50
CA PRO A 4 -29.13 28.72 27.05
C PRO A 4 -28.31 27.85 28.02
N VAL A 5 -28.97 26.86 28.60
CA VAL A 5 -28.48 25.98 29.70
C VAL A 5 -27.45 24.93 29.21
N PHE A 6 -26.98 25.02 27.96
CA PHE A 6 -26.17 23.96 27.34
C PHE A 6 -24.67 24.24 27.32
N VAL A 7 -24.24 25.45 27.65
CA VAL A 7 -22.83 25.84 27.62
C VAL A 7 -22.42 26.48 28.93
N ARG A 8 -21.17 26.27 29.31
CA ARG A 8 -20.55 26.88 30.47
C ARG A 8 -19.66 28.03 30.03
N TYR A 9 -19.85 29.17 30.67
CA TYR A 9 -19.08 30.39 30.41
C TYR A 9 -17.98 30.57 31.43
N ASP A 10 -16.84 31.11 30.99
CA ASP A 10 -15.85 31.65 31.92
C ASP A 10 -16.38 32.97 32.49
N ASN A 11 -16.35 33.07 33.82
CA ASN A 11 -16.83 34.25 34.54
C ASN A 11 -15.96 35.49 34.27
N SER A 12 -14.70 35.32 33.86
CA SER A 12 -13.79 36.44 33.58
C SER A 12 -13.97 37.07 32.21
N TRP A 13 -14.08 36.26 31.16
CA TRP A 13 -13.98 36.72 29.77
C TRP A 13 -15.27 36.54 28.97
N GLY A 14 -16.26 35.82 29.51
CA GLY A 14 -17.50 35.52 28.80
C GLY A 14 -17.33 34.56 27.63
N GLU A 15 -16.18 33.88 27.55
CA GLU A 15 -15.94 32.84 26.54
C GLU A 15 -16.59 31.52 26.94
N ILE A 16 -17.05 30.76 25.94
CA ILE A 16 -17.55 29.41 26.15
C ILE A 16 -16.36 28.52 26.51
N VAL A 17 -16.40 27.90 27.68
CA VAL A 17 -15.35 26.99 28.19
C VAL A 17 -15.68 25.55 27.86
N ASP A 18 -16.97 25.20 27.81
CA ASP A 18 -17.40 23.82 27.64
C ASP A 18 -18.89 23.71 27.24
N VAL A 19 -19.29 22.52 26.80
CA VAL A 19 -20.69 22.12 26.60
C VAL A 19 -21.13 21.23 27.77
N GLU A 20 -22.26 21.55 28.38
CA GLU A 20 -22.87 20.77 29.47
C GLU A 20 -23.56 19.51 28.90
N GLU A 21 -22.79 18.46 28.60
CA GLU A 21 -23.26 17.24 27.93
C GLU A 21 -24.50 16.61 28.58
N PHE A 22 -24.61 16.65 29.92
CA PHE A 22 -25.77 16.11 30.64
C PHE A 22 -27.06 16.86 30.31
N GLU A 23 -27.01 18.19 30.21
CA GLU A 23 -28.17 19.02 29.88
C GLU A 23 -28.57 18.83 28.41
N VAL A 24 -27.59 18.67 27.53
CA VAL A 24 -27.82 18.31 26.12
C VAL A 24 -28.51 16.95 26.02
N ALA A 25 -27.98 15.92 26.69
CA ALA A 25 -28.56 14.58 26.72
C ALA A 25 -29.99 14.59 27.27
N ARG A 26 -30.25 15.34 28.36
CA ARG A 26 -31.60 15.50 28.92
C ARG A 26 -32.58 16.12 27.92
N ALA A 27 -32.15 17.14 27.18
CA ALA A 27 -32.97 17.78 26.15
C ALA A 27 -33.22 16.87 24.94
N ILE A 28 -32.22 16.08 24.52
CA ILE A 28 -32.37 15.05 23.47
C ILE A 28 -33.43 14.02 23.89
N LEU A 29 -33.33 13.49 25.10
CA LEU A 29 -34.29 12.50 25.64
C LEU A 29 -35.70 13.07 25.79
N ALA A 30 -35.82 14.37 26.06
CA ALA A 30 -37.10 15.07 26.09
C ALA A 30 -37.68 15.38 24.69
N GLY A 31 -36.92 15.13 23.62
CA GLY A 31 -37.32 15.45 22.25
C GLY A 31 -37.32 16.95 21.93
N ASP A 32 -36.60 17.77 22.70
CA ASP A 32 -36.59 19.24 22.57
C ASP A 32 -35.62 19.71 21.48
N THR A 33 -35.84 19.26 20.24
CA THR A 33 -34.95 19.55 19.09
C THR A 33 -34.94 21.02 18.71
N GLN A 34 -36.04 21.75 18.94
CA GLN A 34 -36.11 23.19 18.67
C GLN A 34 -35.15 23.97 19.57
N ARG A 35 -35.09 23.65 20.86
CA ARG A 35 -34.18 24.32 21.78
C ARG A 35 -32.72 23.99 21.49
N LEU A 36 -32.43 22.75 21.10
CA LEU A 36 -31.10 22.31 20.69
C LEU A 36 -30.64 22.94 19.36
N SER A 37 -31.57 23.34 18.49
CA SER A 37 -31.27 23.97 17.20
C SER A 37 -30.96 25.48 17.27
N GLN A 38 -31.12 26.11 18.43
CA GLN A 38 -30.86 27.55 18.56
C GLN A 38 -29.35 27.81 18.54
N PRO A 39 -28.87 28.73 17.70
CA PRO A 39 -27.45 29.09 17.67
C PRO A 39 -27.05 29.81 18.96
N ILE A 40 -25.87 29.46 19.48
CA ILE A 40 -25.23 30.07 20.64
C ILE A 40 -24.03 30.85 20.10
N GLU A 41 -24.06 32.18 20.18
CA GLU A 41 -23.00 33.06 19.63
C GLU A 41 -22.66 32.77 18.16
N SER A 42 -23.70 32.65 17.34
CA SER A 42 -23.59 32.35 15.90
C SER A 42 -23.06 30.95 15.55
N LYS A 43 -22.81 30.09 16.54
CA LYS A 43 -22.43 28.68 16.34
C LYS A 43 -23.55 27.75 16.75
N TYR A 44 -23.70 26.64 16.05
CA TYR A 44 -24.66 25.61 16.46
C TYR A 44 -24.06 24.74 17.57
N LEU A 45 -24.91 24.21 18.45
CA LEU A 45 -24.49 23.32 19.54
C LEU A 45 -23.67 22.12 19.02
N PHE A 46 -24.01 21.61 17.83
CA PHE A 46 -23.25 20.57 17.15
C PHE A 46 -21.77 20.97 16.94
N GLU A 47 -21.50 22.17 16.42
CA GLU A 47 -20.13 22.64 16.17
C GLU A 47 -19.35 22.82 17.48
N LEU A 48 -20.02 23.30 18.53
CA LEU A 48 -19.42 23.42 19.87
C LEU A 48 -19.05 22.03 20.43
N CYS A 49 -19.94 21.04 20.33
CA CYS A 49 -19.64 19.67 20.75
C CYS A 49 -18.40 19.13 20.02
N ILE A 50 -18.25 19.37 18.71
CA ILE A 50 -17.06 18.95 17.97
C ILE A 50 -15.80 19.68 18.46
N ALA A 51 -15.89 21.01 18.65
CA ALA A 51 -14.77 21.85 19.07
C ALA A 51 -14.22 21.46 20.46
N PHE A 52 -15.10 21.10 21.40
CA PHE A 52 -14.71 20.65 22.74
C PHE A 52 -14.43 19.15 22.85
N GLY A 53 -14.50 18.39 21.74
CA GLY A 53 -14.18 16.96 21.73
C GLY A 53 -15.32 16.01 22.15
N HIS A 54 -16.53 16.53 22.33
CA HIS A 54 -17.75 15.79 22.71
C HIS A 54 -18.39 15.08 21.51
N GLN A 55 -17.63 14.20 20.87
CA GLN A 55 -18.02 13.50 19.63
C GLN A 55 -19.29 12.65 19.80
N SER A 56 -19.46 11.99 20.95
CA SER A 56 -20.64 11.17 21.26
C SER A 56 -21.91 12.01 21.36
N THR A 57 -21.82 13.18 21.99
CA THR A 57 -22.93 14.12 22.10
C THR A 57 -23.27 14.74 20.74
N ALA A 58 -22.26 15.09 19.93
CA ALA A 58 -22.47 15.52 18.55
C ALA A 58 -23.16 14.44 17.69
N ALA A 59 -22.75 13.18 17.83
CA ALA A 59 -23.38 12.04 17.16
C ALA A 59 -24.84 11.84 17.61
N ALA A 60 -25.15 12.04 18.90
CA ALA A 60 -26.52 11.99 19.39
C ALA A 60 -27.41 13.09 18.78
N LEU A 61 -26.90 14.33 18.67
CA LEU A 61 -27.63 15.42 18.00
C LEU A 61 -27.97 15.07 16.54
N LEU A 62 -27.02 14.47 15.81
CA LEU A 62 -27.21 13.97 14.45
C LEU A 62 -28.29 12.88 14.37
N ASN A 63 -28.19 11.85 15.22
CA ASN A 63 -29.12 10.72 15.23
C ASN A 63 -30.56 11.12 15.58
N HIS A 64 -30.73 12.18 16.37
CA HIS A 64 -32.03 12.74 16.72
C HIS A 64 -32.53 13.80 15.74
N GLY A 65 -31.81 14.05 14.64
CA GLY A 65 -32.24 14.95 13.57
C GLY A 65 -32.37 16.40 14.02
N VAL A 66 -31.54 16.84 14.97
CA VAL A 66 -31.57 18.22 15.47
C VAL A 66 -31.21 19.19 14.33
N PRO A 67 -32.06 20.17 14.00
CA PRO A 67 -31.76 21.15 12.95
C PRO A 67 -30.48 21.95 13.24
N GLY A 68 -29.72 22.30 12.20
CA GLY A 68 -28.45 23.03 12.33
C GLY A 68 -27.22 22.14 12.51
N CYS A 69 -27.38 20.81 12.53
CA CYS A 69 -26.24 19.89 12.45
C CYS A 69 -25.69 19.84 11.02
N ARG A 70 -24.64 20.62 10.75
CA ARG A 70 -23.94 20.60 9.47
C ARG A 70 -22.62 19.84 9.57
N VAL A 71 -22.47 18.78 8.78
CA VAL A 71 -21.25 17.95 8.76
C VAL A 71 -20.29 18.47 7.69
N GLU A 72 -19.14 18.95 8.16
CA GLU A 72 -18.04 19.46 7.36
C GLU A 72 -16.89 18.45 7.34
N VAL A 73 -16.01 18.56 6.35
CA VAL A 73 -14.92 17.58 6.15
C VAL A 73 -13.99 17.48 7.37
N TRP A 74 -13.72 18.60 8.05
CA TRP A 74 -12.88 18.63 9.25
C TRP A 74 -13.55 17.99 10.47
N HIS A 75 -14.89 17.85 10.49
CA HIS A 75 -15.60 17.11 11.56
C HIS A 75 -15.29 15.61 11.53
N LEU A 76 -14.90 15.08 10.37
CA LEU A 76 -14.54 13.67 10.21
C LEU A 76 -13.07 13.40 10.62
N ARG A 77 -12.28 14.48 10.83
CA ARG A 77 -10.81 14.57 10.98
C ARG A 77 -10.00 13.76 9.94
N PRO A 78 -8.71 14.05 9.73
CA PRO A 78 -7.86 13.16 8.96
C PRO A 78 -7.79 11.73 9.54
N PHE A 79 -7.47 10.78 8.68
CA PHE A 79 -7.39 9.35 8.93
C PHE A 79 -6.26 9.03 9.90
N ALA A 80 -5.13 9.71 9.75
CA ALA A 80 -3.94 9.59 10.58
C ALA A 80 -3.48 10.95 11.09
N GLY A 81 -2.61 10.95 12.12
CA GLY A 81 -1.76 12.10 12.44
C GLY A 81 -0.85 12.47 11.27
N LYS A 82 -0.19 13.64 11.34
CA LYS A 82 0.62 14.20 10.23
C LYS A 82 1.43 13.11 9.51
N ILE A 83 1.24 13.08 8.19
CA ILE A 83 1.76 12.05 7.31
C ILE A 83 3.27 12.21 7.15
N SER A 84 4.02 11.15 7.46
CA SER A 84 5.39 11.01 6.97
C SER A 84 5.34 11.00 5.44
N ALA A 85 5.99 11.98 4.81
CA ALA A 85 6.15 12.08 3.36
C ALA A 85 7.01 10.92 2.83
N ALA A 86 6.44 9.71 2.81
CA ALA A 86 7.02 8.58 2.10
C ALA A 86 7.06 8.97 0.61
N ARG A 87 8.25 8.93 0.00
CA ARG A 87 8.40 9.08 -1.45
C ARG A 87 7.99 7.77 -2.12
N CYS A 88 7.32 7.81 -3.26
CA CYS A 88 7.13 6.62 -4.08
C CYS A 88 8.00 6.81 -5.26
N CYS A 89 8.78 5.79 -5.58
CA CYS A 89 9.13 5.57 -6.96
C CYS A 89 9.89 6.75 -7.61
N GLY A 90 10.53 7.61 -6.81
CA GLY A 90 11.24 8.81 -7.25
C GLY A 90 10.40 10.10 -7.38
N SER A 91 9.08 10.09 -7.18
CA SER A 91 8.21 11.28 -7.23
C SER A 91 7.42 11.51 -5.93
N THR A 92 6.76 12.68 -5.83
CA THR A 92 5.72 12.88 -4.81
C THR A 92 4.53 12.00 -5.17
N TRP A 93 4.06 11.17 -4.23
CA TRP A 93 2.96 10.21 -4.48
C TRP A 93 1.70 10.89 -5.02
N GLU A 94 1.48 12.17 -4.71
CA GLU A 94 0.39 13.01 -5.23
C GLU A 94 0.30 13.01 -6.76
N THR A 95 1.39 12.66 -7.46
CA THR A 95 1.49 12.61 -8.92
C THR A 95 1.87 11.23 -9.46
N CYS A 96 2.07 10.22 -8.60
CA CYS A 96 2.46 8.90 -9.09
C CYS A 96 1.26 8.13 -9.65
N ASP A 97 1.11 8.11 -10.97
CA ASP A 97 0.05 7.35 -11.65
C ASP A 97 0.31 5.83 -11.62
N PHE A 98 1.52 5.41 -11.21
CA PHE A 98 1.92 4.00 -11.14
C PHE A 98 1.62 3.32 -9.81
N CYS A 99 1.49 4.10 -8.75
CA CYS A 99 1.56 3.62 -7.37
C CYS A 99 0.21 3.69 -6.65
N CYS A 100 -0.68 4.48 -7.25
CA CYS A 100 -1.82 5.03 -6.60
C CYS A 100 -3.02 5.00 -7.55
N TRP A 101 -4.21 4.77 -7.02
CA TRP A 101 -5.48 4.95 -7.72
C TRP A 101 -6.37 5.93 -6.98
N GLY A 102 -7.14 6.70 -7.75
CA GLY A 102 -8.10 7.67 -7.28
C GLY A 102 -8.99 8.16 -8.42
N SER A 103 -9.94 9.04 -8.13
CA SER A 103 -10.73 9.70 -9.17
C SER A 103 -9.86 10.66 -9.99
N GLU A 104 -10.31 11.05 -11.19
CA GLU A 104 -9.59 12.03 -12.02
C GLU A 104 -9.50 13.39 -11.31
N MET A 105 -8.33 14.04 -11.38
CA MET A 105 -8.06 15.28 -10.63
C MET A 105 -9.05 16.42 -10.92
N GLU A 106 -9.61 16.45 -12.13
CA GLU A 106 -10.54 17.50 -12.56
C GLU A 106 -11.91 17.40 -11.87
N ASP A 107 -12.29 16.20 -11.41
CA ASP A 107 -13.65 15.88 -10.95
C ASP A 107 -13.78 15.65 -9.44
N GLY A 108 -12.74 15.94 -8.65
CA GLY A 108 -12.70 15.51 -7.26
C GLY A 108 -12.25 16.53 -6.21
N VAL A 109 -12.28 16.09 -4.96
CA VAL A 109 -11.76 16.81 -3.78
C VAL A 109 -10.49 16.09 -3.34
N TRP A 110 -9.35 16.79 -3.34
CA TRP A 110 -8.13 16.28 -2.73
C TRP A 110 -8.31 16.12 -1.23
N MET A 111 -8.13 14.90 -0.76
CA MET A 111 -8.12 14.60 0.67
C MET A 111 -6.71 14.90 1.18
N THR A 112 -6.60 15.71 2.24
CA THR A 112 -5.30 16.13 2.80
C THR A 112 -4.49 14.97 3.39
N ASP A 113 -5.12 13.82 3.53
CA ASP A 113 -4.59 12.57 4.06
C ASP A 113 -4.71 11.40 3.06
N TRP A 114 -4.41 11.72 1.81
CA TRP A 114 -4.54 10.85 0.65
C TRP A 114 -3.74 9.53 0.72
N ASN A 115 -2.78 9.38 1.65
CA ASN A 115 -1.94 8.19 1.79
C ASN A 115 -2.32 7.30 2.99
N ALA A 116 -3.42 7.59 3.67
CA ALA A 116 -3.75 6.84 4.87
C ALA A 116 -3.88 5.34 4.56
N LYS A 117 -3.65 4.49 5.56
CA LYS A 117 -3.80 3.05 5.39
C LYS A 117 -5.27 2.65 5.46
N LEU A 118 -5.59 1.46 4.96
CA LEU A 118 -6.92 0.88 5.11
C LEU A 118 -7.35 0.80 6.59
N THR A 119 -6.42 0.48 7.48
CA THR A 119 -6.62 0.44 8.94
C THR A 119 -7.06 1.78 9.51
N ASP A 120 -6.52 2.88 8.99
CA ASP A 120 -6.82 4.23 9.45
C ASP A 120 -8.25 4.64 9.04
N ALA A 121 -8.70 4.12 7.89
CA ALA A 121 -10.07 4.30 7.43
C ALA A 121 -11.09 3.57 8.30
N VAL A 122 -10.79 2.34 8.72
CA VAL A 122 -11.62 1.59 9.66
C VAL A 122 -11.72 2.33 11.01
N ALA A 123 -10.59 2.81 11.54
CA ALA A 123 -10.57 3.59 12.77
C ALA A 123 -11.38 4.90 12.64
N SER A 124 -11.29 5.57 11.49
CA SER A 124 -12.03 6.81 11.21
C SER A 124 -13.52 6.58 11.02
N ALA A 125 -13.93 5.48 10.38
CA ALA A 125 -15.33 5.08 10.25
C ALA A 125 -15.97 4.76 11.61
N GLY A 126 -15.16 4.29 12.57
CA GLY A 126 -15.58 4.03 13.94
C GLY A 126 -15.77 5.27 14.81
N ARG A 127 -15.35 6.46 14.36
CA ARG A 127 -15.55 7.70 15.13
C ARG A 127 -17.05 7.99 15.28
N PRO A 128 -17.53 8.47 16.44
CA PRO A 128 -18.97 8.59 16.71
C PRO A 128 -19.74 9.37 15.64
N VAL A 129 -19.20 10.51 15.18
CA VAL A 129 -19.84 11.36 14.16
C VAL A 129 -19.84 10.68 12.80
N ALA A 130 -18.71 10.13 12.35
CA ALA A 130 -18.64 9.38 11.10
C ALA A 130 -19.58 8.18 11.12
N SER A 131 -19.55 7.39 12.19
CA SER A 131 -20.40 6.21 12.40
C SER A 131 -21.89 6.58 12.39
N ALA A 132 -22.29 7.67 13.05
CA ALA A 132 -23.67 8.16 13.04
C ALA A 132 -24.13 8.55 11.63
N VAL A 133 -23.30 9.29 10.88
CA VAL A 133 -23.66 9.70 9.51
C VAL A 133 -23.70 8.49 8.57
N LEU A 134 -22.72 7.59 8.63
CA LEU A 134 -22.70 6.36 7.83
C LEU A 134 -23.88 5.44 8.18
N GLY A 135 -24.22 5.30 9.46
CA GLY A 135 -25.37 4.53 9.94
C GLY A 135 -26.70 5.12 9.48
N ALA A 136 -26.83 6.44 9.54
CA ALA A 136 -27.97 7.14 8.98
C ALA A 136 -28.06 6.85 7.46
N LEU A 137 -26.95 6.95 6.70
CA LEU A 137 -26.93 6.75 5.25
C LEU A 137 -27.46 5.36 4.92
N ARG A 138 -26.89 4.33 5.55
CA ARG A 138 -27.34 2.93 5.42
C ARG A 138 -28.84 2.74 5.67
N SER A 139 -29.38 3.37 6.70
CA SER A 139 -30.79 3.21 7.07
C SER A 139 -31.76 3.81 6.05
N GLY A 140 -31.28 4.66 5.14
CA GLY A 140 -32.14 5.40 4.22
C GLY A 140 -33.11 6.35 4.92
N ALA A 141 -32.92 6.62 6.22
CA ALA A 141 -33.73 7.57 6.98
C ALA A 141 -33.77 8.92 6.26
N ASP A 142 -34.88 9.66 6.38
CA ASP A 142 -35.10 10.88 5.59
C ASP A 142 -34.05 11.94 6.00
N PHE A 143 -32.95 12.01 5.24
CA PHE A 143 -31.78 12.86 5.46
C PHE A 143 -32.06 14.35 5.32
N ARG A 144 -33.31 14.76 5.11
CA ARG A 144 -33.67 16.15 4.79
C ARG A 144 -33.25 17.14 5.87
N SER A 145 -33.05 16.68 7.11
CA SER A 145 -32.58 17.52 8.21
C SER A 145 -31.06 17.57 8.35
N LEU A 146 -30.32 16.64 7.73
CA LEU A 146 -28.88 16.59 7.85
C LEU A 146 -28.22 17.32 6.69
N ASP A 147 -27.57 18.43 7.00
CA ASP A 147 -26.75 19.17 6.04
C ASP A 147 -25.33 18.56 6.03
N VAL A 148 -24.93 17.94 4.93
CA VAL A 148 -23.58 17.38 4.76
C VAL A 148 -22.93 18.12 3.60
N SER A 149 -21.82 18.80 3.87
CA SER A 149 -21.05 19.48 2.83
C SER A 149 -20.59 18.48 1.76
N GLU A 150 -20.40 18.93 0.51
CA GLU A 150 -19.89 18.07 -0.57
C GLU A 150 -18.52 17.46 -0.23
N ALA A 151 -17.65 18.20 0.46
CA ALA A 151 -16.34 17.71 0.89
C ALA A 151 -16.46 16.62 1.96
N ALA A 152 -17.39 16.77 2.92
CA ALA A 152 -17.70 15.71 3.88
C ALA A 152 -18.33 14.49 3.21
N MET A 153 -19.21 14.69 2.21
CA MET A 153 -19.80 13.57 1.47
C MET A 153 -18.75 12.81 0.67
N ALA A 154 -17.79 13.51 0.04
CA ALA A 154 -16.67 12.87 -0.64
C ALA A 154 -15.81 12.06 0.35
N ARG A 155 -15.62 12.57 1.57
CA ARG A 155 -14.94 11.85 2.65
C ARG A 155 -15.70 10.61 3.11
N LEU A 156 -17.02 10.69 3.24
CA LEU A 156 -17.87 9.56 3.63
C LEU A 156 -17.89 8.50 2.54
N LEU A 157 -17.86 8.90 1.27
CA LEU A 157 -17.67 7.99 0.14
C LEU A 157 -16.32 7.26 0.25
N ASP A 158 -15.24 7.98 0.55
CA ASP A 158 -13.90 7.38 0.76
C ASP A 158 -13.93 6.36 1.91
N LEU A 159 -14.54 6.70 3.04
CA LEU A 159 -14.74 5.80 4.17
C LEU A 159 -15.54 4.54 3.78
N ALA A 160 -16.62 4.70 3.02
CA ALA A 160 -17.45 3.58 2.56
C ALA A 160 -16.67 2.65 1.63
N VAL A 161 -15.91 3.22 0.68
CA VAL A 161 -15.02 2.45 -0.20
C VAL A 161 -13.99 1.68 0.61
N LEU A 162 -13.30 2.33 1.54
CA LEU A 162 -12.19 1.71 2.29
C LEU A 162 -12.66 0.70 3.34
N THR A 163 -13.87 0.84 3.84
CA THR A 163 -14.46 -0.17 4.73
C THR A 163 -15.06 -1.35 3.97
N GLY A 164 -15.07 -1.31 2.64
CA GLY A 164 -15.65 -2.37 1.79
C GLY A 164 -17.18 -2.37 1.76
N ASP A 165 -17.83 -1.30 2.19
CA ASP A 165 -19.28 -1.19 2.24
C ASP A 165 -19.81 -0.70 0.87
N ALA A 166 -20.02 -1.66 -0.03
CA ALA A 166 -20.45 -1.42 -1.41
C ALA A 166 -21.78 -0.67 -1.51
N ASP A 167 -22.78 -1.05 -0.70
CA ASP A 167 -24.10 -0.42 -0.72
C ASP A 167 -24.00 1.05 -0.26
N LEU A 168 -23.25 1.29 0.82
CA LEU A 168 -23.02 2.63 1.32
C LEU A 168 -22.21 3.48 0.35
N ALA A 169 -21.18 2.92 -0.30
CA ALA A 169 -20.41 3.61 -1.32
C ALA A 169 -21.32 4.03 -2.49
N GLN A 170 -22.19 3.14 -2.96
CA GLN A 170 -23.15 3.46 -4.01
C GLN A 170 -24.12 4.58 -3.58
N GLN A 171 -24.64 4.52 -2.36
CA GLN A 171 -25.52 5.58 -1.81
C GLN A 171 -24.80 6.92 -1.69
N CYS A 172 -23.52 6.91 -1.25
CA CYS A 172 -22.70 8.11 -1.19
C CYS A 172 -22.47 8.67 -2.59
N THR A 173 -22.13 7.84 -3.58
CA THR A 173 -21.94 8.27 -4.98
C THR A 173 -23.19 8.92 -5.56
N GLN A 174 -24.39 8.42 -5.26
CA GLN A 174 -25.64 9.03 -5.72
C GLN A 174 -25.89 10.43 -5.15
N ARG A 175 -25.25 10.75 -4.01
CA ARG A 175 -25.43 12.00 -3.28
C ARG A 175 -24.23 12.95 -3.37
N CYS A 176 -23.11 12.46 -3.89
CA CYS A 176 -21.87 13.20 -3.95
C CYS A 176 -21.56 13.60 -5.39
N ALA A 177 -21.70 14.89 -5.70
CA ALA A 177 -21.32 15.42 -7.01
C ALA A 177 -19.80 15.36 -7.24
N ARG A 178 -19.02 15.43 -6.15
CA ARG A 178 -17.55 15.37 -6.18
C ARG A 178 -17.06 13.99 -5.77
N ARG A 179 -15.99 13.51 -6.39
CA ARG A 179 -15.42 12.22 -5.98
C ARG A 179 -14.21 12.43 -5.06
N PRO A 180 -13.96 11.54 -4.09
CA PRO A 180 -12.73 11.61 -3.31
C PRO A 180 -11.53 11.40 -4.25
N LEU A 181 -10.58 12.33 -4.20
CA LEU A 181 -9.24 12.17 -4.75
C LEU A 181 -8.38 11.66 -3.61
N ARG A 182 -8.43 10.34 -3.44
CA ARG A 182 -7.48 9.61 -2.62
C ARG A 182 -6.66 8.74 -3.55
N ARG A 183 -5.36 8.64 -3.27
CA ARG A 183 -4.38 7.86 -4.02
C ARG A 183 -3.98 6.65 -3.16
N CYS A 184 -4.83 5.62 -3.12
CA CYS A 184 -4.60 4.41 -2.32
C CYS A 184 -3.43 3.61 -2.88
N CYS A 185 -2.58 3.03 -2.02
CA CYS A 185 -1.45 2.23 -2.48
C CYS A 185 -1.95 0.92 -3.08
N SER A 186 -1.34 0.48 -4.17
CA SER A 186 -1.65 -0.84 -4.74
C SER A 186 -1.36 -1.99 -3.75
N GLU A 187 -0.40 -1.80 -2.84
CA GLU A 187 -0.06 -2.74 -1.77
C GLU A 187 -1.17 -2.91 -0.71
N ASP A 188 -2.03 -1.90 -0.53
CA ASP A 188 -3.18 -1.99 0.38
C ASP A 188 -4.31 -2.84 -0.19
N LEU A 189 -4.37 -2.96 -1.53
CA LEU A 189 -5.36 -3.77 -2.23
C LEU A 189 -4.85 -5.16 -2.55
N PHE A 190 -3.55 -5.30 -2.80
CA PHE A 190 -2.95 -6.56 -3.21
C PHE A 190 -1.68 -6.83 -2.44
N THR A 191 -1.54 -8.06 -1.96
CA THR A 191 -0.26 -8.58 -1.52
C THR A 191 0.28 -9.45 -2.63
N GLY A 192 1.40 -9.02 -3.21
CA GLY A 192 2.25 -9.90 -4.01
C GLY A 192 3.23 -10.57 -3.07
N ARG A 193 3.19 -11.90 -2.94
CA ARG A 193 4.34 -12.61 -2.37
C ARG A 193 5.43 -12.68 -3.44
N ILE A 194 6.69 -12.61 -3.00
CA ILE A 194 7.82 -13.03 -3.82
C ILE A 194 7.58 -14.51 -4.12
N GLY A 195 7.05 -14.78 -5.31
CA GLY A 195 6.61 -16.11 -5.73
C GLY A 195 5.26 -16.18 -6.47
N GLY A 196 4.94 -15.18 -7.30
CA GLY A 196 3.92 -15.29 -8.35
C GLY A 196 2.43 -15.20 -7.96
N SER A 197 2.03 -15.51 -6.72
CA SER A 197 0.62 -15.37 -6.32
C SER A 197 0.29 -13.93 -5.93
N ILE A 198 -0.64 -13.33 -6.68
CA ILE A 198 -1.30 -12.06 -6.37
C ILE A 198 -2.54 -12.40 -5.55
N SER A 199 -2.67 -11.85 -4.35
CA SER A 199 -3.88 -11.99 -3.54
C SER A 199 -4.45 -10.62 -3.20
N ALA A 200 -5.76 -10.45 -3.39
CA ALA A 200 -6.47 -9.26 -2.96
C ALA A 200 -6.55 -9.25 -1.43
N VAL A 201 -5.99 -8.21 -0.81
CA VAL A 201 -6.02 -7.99 0.64
C VAL A 201 -7.38 -7.44 1.06
N ALA A 202 -7.98 -6.62 0.21
CA ALA A 202 -9.23 -5.92 0.48
C ALA A 202 -10.19 -6.02 -0.73
N PRO A 203 -10.68 -7.23 -1.07
CA PRO A 203 -11.56 -7.43 -2.23
C PRO A 203 -12.87 -6.63 -2.09
N ASP A 204 -13.39 -6.49 -0.87
CA ASP A 204 -14.61 -5.71 -0.61
C ASP A 204 -14.39 -4.22 -0.88
N ALA A 205 -13.23 -3.66 -0.48
CA ALA A 205 -12.91 -2.25 -0.73
C ALA A 205 -12.78 -1.95 -2.22
N MET A 206 -12.18 -2.87 -2.98
CA MET A 206 -12.08 -2.75 -4.42
C MET A 206 -13.44 -2.86 -5.12
N ALA A 207 -14.31 -3.78 -4.68
CA ALA A 207 -15.66 -3.87 -5.19
C ALA A 207 -16.45 -2.57 -4.92
N ALA A 208 -16.36 -2.03 -3.71
CA ALA A 208 -16.98 -0.76 -3.34
C ALA A 208 -16.45 0.42 -4.19
N ALA A 209 -15.13 0.47 -4.43
CA ALA A 209 -14.52 1.48 -5.30
C ALA A 209 -15.11 1.44 -6.72
N ILE A 210 -15.18 0.25 -7.32
CA ILE A 210 -15.69 0.07 -8.69
C ILE A 210 -17.19 0.43 -8.75
N LEU A 211 -17.97 0.01 -7.76
CA LEU A 211 -19.40 0.33 -7.66
C LEU A 211 -19.66 1.82 -7.45
N SER A 212 -18.74 2.52 -6.77
CA SER A 212 -18.77 3.99 -6.67
C SER A 212 -18.39 4.70 -7.98
N GLY A 213 -18.02 3.94 -9.00
CA GLY A 213 -17.67 4.40 -10.34
C GLY A 213 -16.21 4.81 -10.49
N VAL A 214 -15.34 4.53 -9.52
CA VAL A 214 -13.91 4.85 -9.62
C VAL A 214 -13.33 4.12 -10.85
N THR A 215 -12.75 4.88 -11.76
CA THR A 215 -12.12 4.33 -12.95
C THR A 215 -10.80 3.68 -12.56
N LEU A 216 -10.70 2.37 -12.77
CA LEU A 216 -9.46 1.63 -12.59
C LEU A 216 -8.58 1.66 -13.85
N GLN A 217 -8.96 2.46 -14.84
CA GLN A 217 -8.22 2.63 -16.10
C GLN A 217 -6.95 3.44 -15.82
N GLY A 218 -5.84 2.73 -15.60
CA GLY A 218 -4.53 3.34 -15.34
C GLY A 218 -3.78 2.68 -14.19
N LEU A 219 -4.48 2.03 -13.25
CA LEU A 219 -3.78 1.36 -12.17
C LEU A 219 -3.04 0.13 -12.70
N SER A 220 -1.78 0.02 -12.32
CA SER A 220 -0.94 -1.13 -12.59
C SER A 220 -0.24 -1.58 -11.31
N LEU A 221 -0.25 -2.88 -11.07
CA LEU A 221 0.47 -3.52 -9.98
C LEU A 221 1.91 -3.75 -10.42
N LYS A 222 2.89 -3.22 -9.68
CA LYS A 222 4.29 -3.59 -9.89
C LYS A 222 4.57 -4.88 -9.13
N HIS A 223 4.70 -5.99 -9.85
CA HIS A 223 5.13 -7.25 -9.30
C HIS A 223 6.63 -7.43 -9.55
N GLY A 224 7.41 -7.46 -8.48
CA GLY A 224 8.83 -7.75 -8.54
C GLY A 224 9.09 -9.24 -8.33
N TYR A 225 9.79 -9.89 -9.25
CA TYR A 225 10.35 -11.23 -9.00
C TYR A 225 11.87 -11.18 -9.07
N SER A 226 12.50 -11.91 -8.15
CA SER A 226 13.95 -12.04 -8.11
C SER A 226 14.38 -13.13 -9.07
N VAL A 227 15.09 -12.76 -10.13
CA VAL A 227 15.71 -13.72 -11.03
C VAL A 227 17.12 -14.01 -10.54
N PRO A 228 17.47 -15.28 -10.21
CA PRO A 228 18.84 -15.63 -9.88
C PRO A 228 19.81 -15.15 -10.96
N GLY A 229 20.76 -14.30 -10.58
CA GLY A 229 21.79 -13.75 -11.49
C GLY A 229 21.39 -12.51 -12.31
N ALA A 230 20.10 -12.18 -12.44
CA ALA A 230 19.64 -10.98 -13.18
C ALA A 230 19.03 -9.88 -12.29
N GLY A 231 18.88 -10.14 -10.98
CA GLY A 231 18.34 -9.17 -10.02
C GLY A 231 16.82 -9.13 -10.00
N LEU A 232 16.27 -8.05 -9.42
CA LEU A 232 14.83 -7.84 -9.28
C LEU A 232 14.25 -7.31 -10.61
N VAL A 233 13.39 -8.08 -11.25
CA VAL A 233 12.65 -7.66 -12.45
C VAL A 233 11.26 -7.18 -12.03
N LEU A 234 10.90 -5.94 -12.37
CA LEU A 234 9.60 -5.36 -12.08
C LEU A 234 8.69 -5.48 -13.31
N VAL A 235 7.55 -6.15 -13.15
CA VAL A 235 6.49 -6.22 -14.17
C VAL A 235 5.32 -5.37 -13.74
N SER A 236 4.80 -4.57 -14.67
CA SER A 236 3.59 -3.78 -14.45
C SER A 236 2.37 -4.53 -14.97
N ILE A 237 1.45 -4.89 -14.09
CA ILE A 237 0.24 -5.66 -14.40
C ILE A 237 -0.97 -4.73 -14.23
N PRO A 238 -1.70 -4.34 -15.29
CA PRO A 238 -2.95 -3.59 -15.18
C PRO A 238 -3.89 -4.18 -14.12
N LEU A 239 -4.58 -3.34 -13.35
CA LEU A 239 -5.42 -3.77 -12.23
C LEU A 239 -6.48 -4.79 -12.63
N ARG A 240 -7.15 -4.57 -13.77
CA ARG A 240 -8.11 -5.54 -14.34
C ARG A 240 -7.51 -6.93 -14.53
N GLU A 241 -6.23 -6.99 -14.89
CA GLU A 241 -5.48 -8.22 -15.12
C GLU A 241 -5.02 -8.81 -13.78
N ALA A 242 -4.59 -7.98 -12.83
CA ALA A 242 -4.28 -8.40 -11.46
C ALA A 242 -5.51 -9.02 -10.75
N ILE A 243 -6.71 -8.46 -10.95
CA ILE A 243 -7.96 -9.00 -10.39
C ILE A 243 -8.29 -10.36 -11.00
N ALA A 244 -8.12 -10.52 -12.31
CA ALA A 244 -8.28 -11.82 -12.95
C ALA A 244 -7.25 -12.84 -12.45
N LEU A 245 -6.01 -12.41 -12.22
CA LEU A 245 -4.93 -13.27 -11.70
C LEU A 245 -5.05 -13.57 -10.19
N CYS A 246 -5.91 -12.83 -9.47
CA CYS A 246 -6.11 -13.01 -8.03
C CYS A 246 -6.77 -14.36 -7.69
N GLY A 247 -7.42 -15.03 -8.64
CA GLY A 247 -8.14 -16.27 -8.33
C GLY A 247 -9.47 -16.09 -7.60
N ASP A 248 -9.80 -14.87 -7.16
CA ASP A 248 -11.01 -14.60 -6.38
C ASP A 248 -12.25 -14.51 -7.28
N LEU A 249 -12.90 -15.66 -7.45
CA LEU A 249 -14.12 -15.79 -8.24
C LEU A 249 -15.25 -14.90 -7.72
N GLN A 250 -15.36 -14.67 -6.40
CA GLN A 250 -16.44 -13.85 -5.86
C GLN A 250 -16.22 -12.39 -6.20
N LEU A 251 -15.00 -11.89 -5.99
CA LEU A 251 -14.61 -10.56 -6.41
C LEU A 251 -14.90 -10.38 -7.90
N TRP A 252 -14.40 -11.29 -8.73
CA TRP A 252 -14.63 -11.20 -10.16
C TRP A 252 -16.12 -11.21 -10.54
N GLN A 253 -16.93 -12.10 -9.94
CA GLN A 253 -18.38 -12.15 -10.18
C GLN A 253 -19.05 -10.81 -9.85
N ARG A 254 -18.71 -10.22 -8.69
CA ARG A 254 -19.19 -8.89 -8.30
C ARG A 254 -18.79 -7.83 -9.32
N LEU A 255 -17.56 -7.90 -9.81
CA LEU A 255 -17.08 -6.97 -10.83
C LEU A 255 -17.79 -7.17 -12.16
N THR A 256 -17.95 -8.39 -12.67
CA THR A 256 -18.62 -8.61 -13.96
C THR A 256 -20.06 -8.12 -14.00
N ALA A 257 -20.78 -8.17 -12.88
CA ALA A 257 -22.12 -7.60 -12.79
C ALA A 257 -22.10 -6.07 -13.03
N SER A 258 -21.07 -5.39 -12.53
CA SER A 258 -20.87 -3.94 -12.67
C SER A 258 -20.14 -3.55 -13.96
N LEU A 259 -19.31 -4.45 -14.49
CA LEU A 259 -18.39 -4.25 -15.62
C LEU A 259 -18.95 -4.77 -16.95
N ALA A 260 -20.26 -5.04 -17.05
CA ALA A 260 -20.91 -5.44 -18.30
C ALA A 260 -20.65 -4.46 -19.48
N ASN A 261 -20.16 -3.26 -19.19
CA ASN A 261 -19.77 -2.23 -20.16
C ASN A 261 -18.26 -2.13 -20.44
N LEU A 262 -17.40 -2.86 -19.72
CA LEU A 262 -15.95 -2.88 -20.01
C LEU A 262 -15.65 -4.00 -21.01
N THR A 263 -15.30 -3.63 -22.25
CA THR A 263 -14.64 -4.54 -23.18
C THR A 263 -13.25 -4.86 -22.62
N LEU A 264 -12.96 -6.14 -22.35
CA LEU A 264 -11.58 -6.59 -22.13
C LEU A 264 -10.82 -6.29 -23.42
N SER A 265 -10.01 -5.24 -23.41
CA SER A 265 -9.10 -4.92 -24.52
C SER A 265 -8.07 -6.04 -24.65
N GLU A 266 -7.76 -6.45 -25.87
CA GLU A 266 -6.62 -7.32 -26.20
C GLU A 266 -5.30 -6.60 -25.85
N TYR A 267 -4.94 -6.52 -24.57
CA TYR A 267 -3.65 -5.96 -24.16
C TYR A 267 -2.61 -7.07 -24.14
N GLU A 268 -1.47 -6.80 -24.77
CA GLU A 268 -0.30 -7.68 -24.80
C GLU A 268 0.63 -7.34 -23.63
N PHE A 269 0.97 -8.34 -22.81
CA PHE A 269 1.99 -8.18 -21.77
C PHE A 269 3.37 -7.95 -22.42
N THR A 270 3.99 -6.81 -22.14
CA THR A 270 5.37 -6.55 -22.57
C THR A 270 6.32 -6.82 -21.40
N LEU A 271 6.89 -8.03 -21.35
CA LEU A 271 8.05 -8.32 -20.49
C LEU A 271 9.29 -7.76 -21.19
N TYR A 272 10.00 -6.83 -20.56
CA TYR A 272 11.32 -6.39 -20.99
C TYR A 272 12.36 -7.21 -20.22
N PRO A 273 12.97 -8.25 -20.80
CA PRO A 273 14.13 -8.86 -20.19
C PRO A 273 15.32 -7.91 -20.38
N THR A 274 15.82 -7.33 -19.29
CA THR A 274 17.16 -6.73 -19.27
C THR A 274 18.17 -7.87 -19.41
N SER A 275 18.75 -7.99 -20.61
CA SER A 275 19.86 -8.89 -20.99
C SER A 275 19.71 -10.38 -20.61
N VAL A 276 19.21 -11.19 -21.55
CA VAL A 276 19.36 -12.66 -21.48
C VAL A 276 20.76 -13.03 -21.97
N VAL A 277 21.68 -13.24 -21.03
CA VAL A 277 22.94 -13.95 -21.31
C VAL A 277 22.59 -15.39 -21.66
N GLY A 278 23.19 -15.94 -22.72
CA GLY A 278 22.83 -17.23 -23.32
C GLY A 278 22.65 -18.36 -22.31
N LEU A 279 21.50 -19.02 -22.35
CA LEU A 279 21.13 -20.11 -21.46
C LEU A 279 21.88 -21.39 -21.84
N ALA A 280 22.97 -21.68 -21.14
CA ALA A 280 23.54 -23.01 -21.05
C ALA A 280 22.88 -23.77 -19.89
N CYS A 281 22.70 -25.09 -20.01
CA CYS A 281 22.31 -25.91 -18.86
C CYS A 281 23.45 -25.83 -17.81
N HIS A 282 23.13 -25.31 -16.63
CA HIS A 282 24.12 -25.04 -15.59
C HIS A 282 24.80 -26.32 -15.06
N ALA A 283 24.14 -27.48 -15.19
CA ALA A 283 24.63 -28.77 -14.73
C ALA A 283 25.50 -29.52 -15.75
N CYS A 284 25.20 -29.47 -17.05
CA CYS A 284 25.98 -30.22 -18.06
C CYS A 284 26.93 -29.35 -18.89
N GLY A 285 26.78 -28.02 -18.88
CA GLY A 285 27.67 -27.10 -19.60
C GLY A 285 27.59 -27.19 -21.14
N GLU A 286 26.73 -28.05 -21.69
CA GLU A 286 26.53 -28.12 -23.14
C GLU A 286 25.74 -26.89 -23.61
N SER A 287 26.40 -26.08 -24.43
CA SER A 287 25.73 -25.06 -25.23
C SER A 287 24.87 -25.78 -26.27
N VAL A 288 23.54 -25.65 -26.17
CA VAL A 288 22.66 -26.05 -27.27
C VAL A 288 23.12 -25.29 -28.51
N GLU A 289 23.57 -26.01 -29.54
CA GLU A 289 24.01 -25.40 -30.80
C GLU A 289 22.91 -24.47 -31.30
N ARG A 290 23.26 -23.18 -31.49
CA ARG A 290 22.37 -22.20 -32.10
C ARG A 290 21.93 -22.74 -33.46
N PRO A 291 20.62 -22.89 -33.73
CA PRO A 291 20.17 -22.94 -35.12
C PRO A 291 20.71 -21.70 -35.82
N ALA A 292 21.37 -21.90 -36.96
CA ALA A 292 21.90 -20.83 -37.77
C ALA A 292 20.84 -19.74 -37.99
N ALA A 293 21.26 -18.48 -37.89
CA ALA A 293 20.45 -17.27 -37.94
C ALA A 293 19.25 -17.36 -38.90
N VAL A 294 18.07 -17.62 -38.34
CA VAL A 294 16.77 -17.29 -38.92
C VAL A 294 16.16 -16.26 -37.97
N GLY A 295 15.62 -15.19 -38.56
CA GLY A 295 15.36 -13.90 -37.93
C GLY A 295 14.69 -13.93 -36.56
N THR A 296 14.90 -12.84 -35.80
CA THR A 296 14.26 -12.52 -34.52
C THR A 296 12.92 -13.26 -34.37
N SER A 297 12.95 -14.40 -33.68
CA SER A 297 11.72 -15.15 -33.40
C SER A 297 10.79 -14.18 -32.68
N PRO A 298 9.55 -13.97 -33.14
CA PRO A 298 8.61 -13.14 -32.41
C PRO A 298 8.46 -13.79 -31.03
N TYR A 299 8.97 -13.12 -29.99
CA TYR A 299 8.78 -13.57 -28.63
C TYR A 299 7.27 -13.64 -28.39
N VAL A 300 6.74 -14.86 -28.30
CA VAL A 300 5.32 -15.07 -28.02
C VAL A 300 5.08 -14.59 -26.60
N ARG A 301 4.37 -13.48 -26.46
CA ARG A 301 4.04 -12.86 -25.17
C ARG A 301 2.95 -13.69 -24.48
N PRO A 302 3.15 -14.12 -23.23
CA PRO A 302 2.10 -14.83 -22.51
C PRO A 302 0.91 -13.89 -22.30
N ARG A 303 -0.28 -14.37 -22.63
CA ARG A 303 -1.56 -13.69 -22.36
C ARG A 303 -2.06 -14.04 -20.97
N LEU A 304 -3.05 -13.29 -20.49
CA LEU A 304 -3.65 -13.53 -19.18
C LEU A 304 -4.18 -14.95 -19.00
N LEU A 305 -4.78 -15.51 -20.07
CA LEU A 305 -5.24 -16.90 -20.09
C LEU A 305 -4.08 -17.88 -19.94
N ASP A 306 -2.94 -17.61 -20.58
CA ASP A 306 -1.75 -18.44 -20.45
C ASP A 306 -1.23 -18.45 -19.01
N MET A 307 -1.25 -17.29 -18.34
CA MET A 307 -0.87 -17.17 -16.92
C MET A 307 -1.85 -17.88 -15.98
N ALA A 308 -3.16 -17.72 -16.19
CA ALA A 308 -4.17 -18.42 -15.38
C ALA A 308 -4.04 -19.94 -15.50
N VAL A 309 -3.75 -20.45 -16.70
CA VAL A 309 -3.47 -21.87 -16.91
C VAL A 309 -2.15 -22.29 -16.26
N TYR A 310 -1.10 -21.48 -16.39
CA TYR A 310 0.21 -21.77 -15.81
C TYR A 310 0.19 -21.86 -14.28
N TYR A 311 -0.58 -21.00 -13.62
CA TYR A 311 -0.81 -21.03 -12.16
C TYR A 311 -2.00 -21.91 -11.74
N GLY A 312 -2.49 -22.81 -12.59
CA GLY A 312 -3.51 -23.79 -12.22
C GLY A 312 -4.86 -23.19 -11.78
N GLN A 313 -5.14 -21.93 -12.12
CA GLN A 313 -6.33 -21.19 -11.69
C GLN A 313 -7.52 -21.51 -12.59
N SER A 314 -8.18 -22.64 -12.35
CA SER A 314 -9.23 -23.16 -13.23
C SER A 314 -10.44 -22.24 -13.38
N ALA A 315 -10.90 -21.62 -12.29
CA ALA A 315 -12.00 -20.67 -12.32
C ALA A 315 -11.65 -19.41 -13.16
N CYS A 316 -10.43 -18.90 -13.04
CA CYS A 316 -9.96 -17.76 -13.84
C CYS A 316 -9.79 -18.12 -15.31
N ALA A 317 -9.23 -19.30 -15.59
CA ALA A 317 -9.03 -19.79 -16.94
C ALA A 317 -10.37 -19.99 -17.68
N GLU A 318 -11.35 -20.64 -17.01
CA GLU A 318 -12.73 -20.77 -17.49
C GLU A 318 -13.33 -19.41 -17.83
N LEU A 319 -13.20 -18.49 -16.90
CA LEU A 319 -13.79 -17.19 -17.03
C LEU A 319 -13.14 -16.34 -18.14
N LEU A 320 -11.82 -16.32 -18.24
CA LEU A 320 -11.10 -15.56 -19.27
C LEU A 320 -11.42 -16.07 -20.67
N ALA A 321 -11.57 -17.39 -20.82
CA ALA A 321 -12.04 -18.00 -22.04
C ALA A 321 -13.49 -17.63 -22.37
N SER A 322 -14.34 -17.46 -21.34
CA SER A 322 -15.73 -17.02 -21.50
C SER A 322 -15.86 -15.55 -21.95
N CYS A 323 -14.84 -14.71 -21.80
CA CYS A 323 -14.92 -13.25 -22.05
C CYS A 323 -14.41 -12.77 -23.43
N ALA A 324 -14.17 -13.66 -24.41
CA ALA A 324 -13.80 -13.37 -25.83
C ALA A 324 -12.40 -12.81 -26.11
N ALA A 325 -11.64 -12.37 -25.11
CA ALA A 325 -10.45 -11.57 -25.35
C ALA A 325 -9.15 -12.37 -25.52
N THR A 326 -9.14 -13.69 -25.39
CA THR A 326 -7.89 -14.45 -25.43
C THR A 326 -8.03 -15.79 -26.14
N SER A 327 -7.42 -15.92 -27.32
CA SER A 327 -7.09 -17.25 -27.84
C SER A 327 -5.91 -17.79 -27.02
N ALA A 328 -5.99 -19.07 -26.63
CA ALA A 328 -4.86 -19.80 -26.07
C ALA A 328 -3.65 -19.63 -26.99
N THR A 329 -2.47 -19.32 -26.43
CA THR A 329 -1.25 -19.24 -27.22
C THR A 329 -0.46 -20.54 -27.13
N GLU A 330 0.68 -20.60 -27.82
CA GLU A 330 1.63 -21.70 -27.66
C GLU A 330 2.06 -21.89 -26.19
N TRP A 331 1.94 -20.85 -25.35
CA TRP A 331 2.19 -20.95 -23.91
C TRP A 331 1.17 -21.81 -23.19
N THR A 332 -0.14 -21.60 -23.36
CA THR A 332 -1.17 -22.47 -22.78
C THR A 332 -0.88 -23.94 -23.14
N ARG A 333 -0.51 -24.20 -24.39
CA ARG A 333 -0.16 -25.54 -24.87
C ARG A 333 1.08 -26.09 -24.15
N LYS A 334 2.16 -25.31 -24.07
CA LYS A 334 3.41 -25.71 -23.38
C LYS A 334 3.20 -25.93 -21.89
N ALA A 335 2.41 -25.07 -21.23
CA ALA A 335 2.08 -25.18 -19.82
C ALA A 335 1.34 -26.48 -19.45
N CYS A 336 0.70 -27.15 -20.40
CA CYS A 336 -0.02 -28.42 -20.19
C CYS A 336 0.81 -29.68 -20.49
N LEU A 337 2.03 -29.51 -21.00
CA LEU A 337 2.95 -30.62 -21.27
C LEU A 337 3.79 -30.90 -20.02
N PRO A 338 4.18 -32.16 -19.77
CA PRO A 338 5.16 -32.45 -18.73
C PRO A 338 6.45 -31.71 -19.04
N ASP A 339 7.04 -31.10 -18.01
CA ASP A 339 8.28 -30.35 -18.11
C ASP A 339 9.33 -31.24 -18.80
N LYS A 340 9.93 -30.75 -19.88
CA LYS A 340 10.96 -31.51 -20.60
C LYS A 340 12.21 -31.53 -19.73
N GLN A 341 12.47 -32.66 -19.09
CA GLN A 341 13.79 -32.94 -18.51
C GLN A 341 14.83 -32.90 -19.63
N CYS A 342 15.98 -32.27 -19.40
CA CYS A 342 17.10 -32.39 -20.32
C CYS A 342 17.43 -33.87 -20.46
N ASP A 343 17.43 -34.39 -21.68
CA ASP A 343 17.87 -35.77 -21.97
C ASP A 343 19.31 -36.03 -21.47
N CYS A 344 20.09 -34.96 -21.28
CA CYS A 344 21.47 -34.98 -20.84
C CYS A 344 21.67 -35.18 -19.31
N CYS A 345 20.87 -34.51 -18.48
CA CYS A 345 21.10 -34.43 -17.03
C CYS A 345 19.86 -34.64 -16.17
N GLY A 346 18.68 -34.79 -16.78
CA GLY A 346 17.41 -34.93 -16.06
C GLY A 346 16.87 -33.64 -15.44
N GLU A 347 17.59 -32.52 -15.52
CA GLU A 347 17.12 -31.22 -15.00
C GLU A 347 16.20 -30.50 -15.99
N VAL A 348 15.21 -29.78 -15.46
CA VAL A 348 14.22 -29.02 -16.25
C VAL A 348 14.90 -27.88 -17.01
N ALA A 349 14.63 -27.76 -18.31
CA ALA A 349 15.26 -26.76 -19.16
C ALA A 349 14.98 -25.32 -18.68
N VAL A 350 16.04 -24.50 -18.59
CA VAL A 350 16.08 -23.16 -17.96
C VAL A 350 15.10 -22.14 -18.56
N GLY A 351 14.55 -22.37 -19.75
CA GLY A 351 13.49 -21.54 -20.32
C GLY A 351 12.19 -21.53 -19.49
N GLU A 352 11.96 -22.57 -18.70
CA GLU A 352 10.83 -22.66 -17.74
C GLU A 352 11.21 -22.13 -16.35
N ALA A 353 12.51 -21.96 -16.05
CA ALA A 353 13.00 -21.56 -14.72
C ALA A 353 12.58 -20.13 -14.30
N LEU A 354 12.28 -19.25 -15.26
CA LEU A 354 11.78 -17.89 -14.98
C LEU A 354 10.42 -17.88 -14.26
N PHE A 355 9.65 -18.98 -14.35
CA PHE A 355 8.33 -19.11 -13.74
C PHE A 355 8.18 -20.41 -12.90
N ALA A 356 9.16 -21.31 -12.95
CA ALA A 356 9.09 -22.63 -12.30
C ALA A 356 9.05 -22.60 -10.77
N VAL A 357 9.44 -21.49 -10.14
CA VAL A 357 9.49 -21.40 -8.67
C VAL A 357 8.09 -21.54 -8.05
N ASP A 358 7.03 -21.21 -8.80
CA ASP A 358 5.64 -21.22 -8.30
C ASP A 358 4.63 -21.73 -9.33
N ALA A 359 5.08 -22.51 -10.32
CA ALA A 359 4.19 -23.16 -11.25
C ALA A 359 3.30 -24.17 -10.50
N SER A 360 1.99 -24.13 -10.77
CA SER A 360 1.09 -25.15 -10.23
C SER A 360 1.45 -26.53 -10.78
N SER A 361 1.02 -27.56 -10.06
CA SER A 361 1.23 -28.93 -10.50
C SER A 361 0.68 -29.13 -11.92
N LEU A 362 1.31 -30.01 -12.70
CA LEU A 362 0.85 -30.31 -14.06
C LEU A 362 -0.65 -30.71 -14.09
N GLY A 363 -1.13 -31.37 -13.03
CA GLY A 363 -2.55 -31.68 -12.86
C GLY A 363 -3.42 -30.44 -12.78
N GLU A 364 -3.10 -29.49 -11.91
CA GLU A 364 -3.83 -28.22 -11.77
C GLU A 364 -3.79 -27.38 -13.05
N ARG A 365 -2.62 -27.31 -13.71
CA ARG A 365 -2.47 -26.63 -15.01
C ARG A 365 -3.41 -27.21 -16.07
N ARG A 366 -3.49 -28.55 -16.16
CA ARG A 366 -4.40 -29.25 -17.08
C ARG A 366 -5.86 -29.05 -16.73
N VAL A 367 -6.22 -29.08 -15.45
CA VAL A 367 -7.58 -28.79 -14.98
C VAL A 367 -7.99 -27.37 -15.39
N ALA A 368 -7.08 -26.40 -15.25
CA ALA A 368 -7.33 -25.02 -15.65
C ALA A 368 -7.49 -24.85 -17.16
N ALA A 369 -6.62 -25.47 -17.95
CA ALA A 369 -6.75 -25.48 -19.41
C ALA A 369 -8.06 -26.14 -19.89
N GLY A 370 -8.46 -27.25 -19.25
CA GLY A 370 -9.72 -27.92 -19.53
C GLY A 370 -10.93 -27.04 -19.20
N ALA A 371 -10.88 -26.29 -18.10
CA ALA A 371 -11.93 -25.35 -17.72
C ALA A 371 -12.05 -24.19 -18.73
N ALA A 372 -10.92 -23.58 -19.12
CA ALA A 372 -10.87 -22.59 -20.20
C ALA A 372 -11.49 -23.12 -21.49
N LEU A 373 -11.11 -24.32 -21.91
CA LEU A 373 -11.62 -24.94 -23.12
C LEU A 373 -13.14 -25.12 -23.10
N ARG A 374 -13.70 -25.65 -22.00
CA ARG A 374 -15.15 -25.83 -21.85
C ARG A 374 -15.89 -24.51 -22.01
N ALA A 375 -15.46 -23.46 -21.31
CA ALA A 375 -16.08 -22.15 -21.43
C ALA A 375 -15.99 -21.55 -22.84
N ALA A 376 -14.84 -21.68 -23.51
CA ALA A 376 -14.69 -21.24 -24.89
C ALA A 376 -15.67 -21.97 -25.83
N LEU A 377 -15.83 -23.29 -25.67
CA LEU A 377 -16.74 -24.10 -26.47
C LEU A 377 -18.21 -23.75 -26.20
N THR A 378 -18.62 -23.64 -24.94
CA THR A 378 -19.99 -23.24 -24.56
C THR A 378 -20.35 -21.88 -25.16
N ARG A 379 -19.43 -20.91 -25.08
CA ARG A 379 -19.64 -19.61 -25.71
C ARG A 379 -19.71 -19.69 -27.23
N ALA A 380 -18.82 -20.44 -27.87
CA ALA A 380 -18.85 -20.63 -29.33
C ALA A 380 -20.19 -21.24 -29.78
N GLN A 381 -20.72 -22.20 -29.03
CA GLN A 381 -22.04 -22.79 -29.26
C GLN A 381 -23.16 -21.74 -29.12
N GLN A 382 -23.15 -20.93 -28.05
CA GLN A 382 -24.14 -19.85 -27.87
C GLN A 382 -24.10 -18.82 -29.02
N LEU A 383 -22.91 -18.39 -29.42
CA LEU A 383 -22.73 -17.45 -30.54
C LEU A 383 -23.16 -18.06 -31.88
N ALA A 384 -22.90 -19.34 -32.10
CA ALA A 384 -23.36 -20.06 -33.28
C ALA A 384 -24.89 -20.15 -33.32
N MET A 385 -25.55 -20.48 -32.20
CA MET A 385 -27.01 -20.49 -32.10
C MET A 385 -27.62 -19.09 -32.33
N LEU A 386 -27.01 -18.03 -31.79
CA LEU A 386 -27.43 -16.65 -32.01
C LEU A 386 -27.25 -16.20 -33.47
N ALA A 387 -26.15 -16.57 -34.11
CA ALA A 387 -25.90 -16.29 -35.52
C ALA A 387 -26.88 -17.05 -36.43
N TRP A 388 -27.15 -18.32 -36.10
CA TRP A 388 -28.13 -19.17 -36.77
C TRP A 388 -29.54 -18.58 -36.66
N GLY A 389 -29.97 -18.21 -35.46
CA GLY A 389 -31.28 -17.58 -35.23
C GLY A 389 -31.48 -16.27 -35.99
N ARG A 390 -30.39 -15.63 -36.43
CA ARG A 390 -30.39 -14.42 -37.27
C ARG A 390 -30.19 -14.70 -38.76
N GLY A 391 -30.22 -15.97 -39.19
CA GLY A 391 -30.04 -16.37 -40.59
C GLY A 391 -28.65 -16.09 -41.17
N LYS A 392 -27.64 -15.81 -40.32
CA LYS A 392 -26.28 -15.53 -40.77
C LYS A 392 -25.51 -16.85 -40.92
N LYS A 393 -24.73 -16.96 -42.00
CA LYS A 393 -23.76 -18.06 -42.16
C LYS A 393 -22.79 -18.05 -40.98
N LEU A 394 -22.47 -19.23 -40.42
CA LEU A 394 -21.50 -19.34 -39.34
C LEU A 394 -20.17 -18.69 -39.77
N PRO A 395 -19.57 -17.80 -38.94
CA PRO A 395 -18.28 -17.21 -39.27
C PRO A 395 -17.22 -18.29 -39.49
N LYS A 396 -16.50 -18.22 -40.62
CA LYS A 396 -15.42 -19.16 -40.98
C LYS A 396 -14.35 -19.27 -39.88
N ALA A 397 -14.14 -18.21 -39.10
CA ALA A 397 -13.26 -18.21 -37.93
C ALA A 397 -13.74 -19.17 -36.82
N LEU A 398 -15.04 -19.22 -36.53
CA LEU A 398 -15.61 -20.10 -35.50
C LEU A 398 -15.52 -21.58 -35.94
N VAL A 399 -15.79 -21.83 -37.22
CA VAL A 399 -15.62 -23.14 -37.85
C VAL A 399 -14.15 -23.55 -37.86
N ASN A 400 -13.23 -22.62 -38.14
CA ASN A 400 -11.80 -22.89 -38.08
C ASN A 400 -11.30 -23.14 -36.65
N ILE A 401 -11.82 -22.47 -35.62
CA ILE A 401 -11.47 -22.72 -34.21
C ILE A 401 -11.90 -24.14 -33.81
N VAL A 402 -13.13 -24.53 -34.14
CA VAL A 402 -13.62 -25.89 -33.83
C VAL A 402 -12.86 -26.94 -34.64
N LEU A 403 -12.54 -26.66 -35.91
CA LEU A 403 -11.81 -27.60 -36.77
C LEU A 403 -10.31 -27.69 -36.49
N SER A 404 -9.63 -26.59 -36.12
CA SER A 404 -8.23 -26.63 -35.69
C SER A 404 -8.09 -27.39 -34.38
N PHE A 405 -9.04 -27.20 -33.47
CA PHE A 405 -9.11 -27.94 -32.23
C PHE A 405 -9.42 -29.44 -32.46
N ALA A 406 -10.37 -29.75 -33.34
CA ALA A 406 -10.67 -31.13 -33.73
C ALA A 406 -9.53 -31.81 -34.51
N ALA A 407 -8.64 -31.06 -35.16
CA ALA A 407 -7.45 -31.57 -35.84
C ALA A 407 -6.29 -31.85 -34.86
N GLU A 408 -6.20 -31.14 -33.74
CA GLU A 408 -5.23 -31.40 -32.65
C GLU A 408 -5.72 -32.46 -31.64
N ARG A 409 -6.86 -33.11 -31.93
CA ARG A 409 -7.55 -34.13 -31.13
C ARG A 409 -6.63 -35.17 -30.49
N THR A 410 -5.67 -35.71 -31.22
CA THR A 410 -4.81 -36.80 -30.73
C THR A 410 -3.74 -36.35 -29.75
N GLN A 411 -3.34 -35.07 -29.74
CA GLN A 411 -2.35 -34.55 -28.80
C GLN A 411 -3.01 -34.02 -27.52
N ILE A 412 -4.26 -33.57 -27.60
CA ILE A 412 -5.04 -33.03 -26.47
C ILE A 412 -5.92 -34.11 -25.80
N ALA A 413 -6.42 -35.11 -26.53
CA ALA A 413 -7.20 -36.22 -25.95
C ALA A 413 -6.38 -37.03 -24.94
N CYS A 414 -5.07 -37.22 -25.18
CA CYS A 414 -4.17 -37.84 -24.20
C CYS A 414 -3.96 -37.02 -22.92
N VAL A 415 -4.35 -35.73 -22.93
CA VAL A 415 -4.15 -34.76 -21.84
C VAL A 415 -5.45 -34.52 -21.04
N LEU A 416 -6.62 -34.85 -21.61
CA LEU A 416 -7.94 -34.56 -21.07
C LEU A 416 -8.83 -35.83 -20.98
N ASP A 417 -8.37 -36.85 -20.25
CA ASP A 417 -9.17 -38.03 -19.92
C ASP A 417 -10.51 -37.60 -19.31
N GLY A 418 -11.63 -38.04 -19.91
CA GLY A 418 -13.00 -37.79 -19.43
C GLY A 418 -13.82 -36.72 -20.17
N LEU A 419 -13.27 -35.99 -21.15
CA LEU A 419 -13.99 -35.01 -21.97
C LEU A 419 -14.35 -35.49 -23.39
N GLU A 420 -14.10 -36.77 -23.69
CA GLU A 420 -14.22 -37.32 -25.05
C GLU A 420 -15.67 -37.30 -25.58
N GLU A 421 -16.67 -37.62 -24.74
CA GLU A 421 -18.08 -37.65 -25.16
C GLU A 421 -18.63 -36.25 -25.49
N GLU A 422 -18.27 -35.24 -24.70
CA GLU A 422 -18.71 -33.85 -24.92
C GLU A 422 -18.10 -33.26 -26.21
N LEU A 423 -16.82 -33.56 -26.47
CA LEU A 423 -16.14 -33.16 -27.71
C LEU A 423 -16.66 -33.91 -28.95
N LEU A 424 -17.09 -35.17 -28.79
CA LEU A 424 -17.74 -35.94 -29.86
C LEU A 424 -19.09 -35.32 -30.26
N GLN A 425 -19.90 -34.89 -29.29
CA GLN A 425 -21.17 -34.20 -29.58
C GLN A 425 -20.95 -32.86 -30.30
N ALA A 426 -19.98 -32.04 -29.86
CA ALA A 426 -19.68 -30.76 -30.51
C ALA A 426 -19.12 -30.92 -31.93
N ALA A 427 -18.26 -31.91 -32.17
CA ALA A 427 -17.66 -32.17 -33.48
C ALA A 427 -18.67 -32.73 -34.50
N SER A 428 -19.63 -33.56 -34.06
CA SER A 428 -20.69 -34.11 -34.92
C SER A 428 -21.57 -33.01 -35.54
N LEU A 429 -21.80 -31.92 -34.80
CA LEU A 429 -22.60 -30.78 -35.29
C LEU A 429 -21.87 -29.93 -36.35
N VAL A 430 -20.54 -30.07 -36.48
CA VAL A 430 -19.71 -29.28 -37.41
C VAL A 430 -19.33 -30.05 -38.68
N GLN A 431 -19.36 -31.39 -38.65
CA GLN A 431 -18.93 -32.23 -39.79
C GLN A 431 -19.93 -32.29 -40.96
N GLU A 432 -21.18 -31.86 -40.80
CA GLU A 432 -22.19 -32.00 -41.87
C GLU A 432 -21.99 -31.09 -43.09
N HIS A 433 -21.08 -30.11 -43.10
CA HIS A 433 -20.99 -29.14 -44.21
C HIS A 433 -19.57 -28.69 -44.61
N LYS A 434 -18.77 -29.60 -45.19
CA LYS A 434 -17.45 -29.24 -45.75
C LYS A 434 -17.22 -29.77 -47.18
N HIS A 435 -17.69 -29.02 -48.18
CA HIS A 435 -17.14 -29.07 -49.54
C HIS A 435 -17.09 -27.65 -50.13
N GLU A 436 -15.89 -27.08 -50.23
CA GLU A 436 -15.32 -26.32 -51.39
C GLU A 436 -14.07 -25.50 -50.98
N LYS A 437 -13.07 -25.48 -51.87
CA LYS A 437 -11.67 -25.03 -51.67
C LYS A 437 -11.36 -23.86 -52.64
N PRO A 438 -10.67 -22.79 -52.20
CA PRO A 438 -9.41 -22.36 -52.89
C PRO A 438 -8.48 -21.58 -51.91
N ALA A 439 -7.35 -20.95 -52.25
CA ALA A 439 -6.11 -21.18 -53.01
C ALA A 439 -5.16 -19.99 -52.64
N GLU A 440 -3.90 -20.08 -53.03
CA GLU A 440 -2.66 -19.50 -52.46
C GLU A 440 -2.15 -18.21 -53.16
N ALA A 441 -1.34 -17.35 -52.48
CA ALA A 441 -0.45 -16.33 -53.10
C ALA A 441 0.57 -15.70 -52.11
N ALA A 442 1.66 -15.13 -52.67
CA ALA A 442 3.04 -15.04 -52.16
C ALA A 442 3.57 -13.65 -51.67
N GLN A 443 4.81 -13.66 -51.16
CA GLN A 443 5.62 -12.62 -50.48
C GLN A 443 6.47 -11.71 -51.41
N ALA A 444 7.03 -10.60 -50.85
CA ALA A 444 8.20 -9.84 -51.35
C ALA A 444 9.06 -9.26 -50.18
N PRO A 445 10.39 -9.05 -50.31
CA PRO A 445 11.29 -8.58 -49.21
C PRO A 445 11.96 -7.21 -49.44
N GLU A 446 12.47 -6.59 -48.36
CA GLU A 446 13.25 -5.33 -48.37
C GLU A 446 14.41 -5.31 -47.33
N THR A 447 15.40 -4.45 -47.58
CA THR A 447 16.85 -4.52 -47.26
C THR A 447 17.31 -3.95 -45.90
N ALA A 448 18.49 -4.40 -45.42
CA ALA A 448 19.12 -4.03 -44.15
C ALA A 448 20.56 -3.54 -44.33
N GLU A 449 20.87 -2.28 -43.97
CA GLU A 449 22.27 -1.77 -43.97
C GLU A 449 22.50 -0.53 -43.07
N ALA A 450 21.98 -0.51 -41.83
CA ALA A 450 22.12 0.68 -40.94
C ALA A 450 22.46 0.38 -39.45
N ARG A 451 23.00 -0.79 -39.09
CA ARG A 451 23.11 -1.20 -37.65
C ARG A 451 24.51 -1.24 -37.02
N ALA A 452 25.59 -0.92 -37.74
CA ALA A 452 26.95 -1.14 -37.21
C ALA A 452 27.59 0.03 -36.42
N ALA A 453 26.91 1.17 -36.24
CA ALA A 453 27.55 2.38 -35.69
C ALA A 453 27.23 2.69 -34.21
N LEU A 454 26.38 1.91 -33.52
CA LEU A 454 25.82 2.30 -32.22
C LEU A 454 26.49 1.64 -30.99
N GLU A 455 27.28 0.57 -31.17
CA GLU A 455 27.76 -0.24 -30.04
C GLU A 455 29.01 0.31 -29.32
N VAL A 456 29.69 1.33 -29.86
CA VAL A 456 30.93 1.87 -29.26
C VAL A 456 30.67 3.02 -28.27
N GLN A 457 29.44 3.55 -28.19
CA GLN A 457 29.10 4.66 -27.29
C GLN A 457 28.68 4.22 -25.87
N THR A 458 28.20 2.99 -25.69
CA THR A 458 27.52 2.57 -24.45
C THR A 458 28.48 2.30 -23.28
N GLU A 459 29.70 1.79 -23.53
CA GLU A 459 30.61 1.39 -22.45
C GLU A 459 31.23 2.55 -21.65
N ARG A 460 31.17 3.79 -22.18
CA ARG A 460 31.76 4.97 -21.55
C ARG A 460 30.80 5.66 -20.57
N GLU A 461 29.50 5.45 -20.72
CA GLU A 461 28.46 6.09 -19.89
C GLU A 461 28.25 5.34 -18.55
N ASP A 462 28.48 4.02 -18.53
CA ASP A 462 28.26 3.19 -17.34
C ASP A 462 29.28 3.46 -16.20
N ALA A 463 30.51 3.86 -16.54
CA ALA A 463 31.55 4.14 -15.55
C ALA A 463 31.36 5.49 -14.82
N GLU A 464 30.71 6.47 -15.46
CA GLU A 464 30.38 7.75 -14.83
C GLU A 464 29.16 7.62 -13.91
N HIS A 465 28.23 6.73 -14.24
CA HIS A 465 27.01 6.54 -13.45
C HIS A 465 27.27 5.93 -12.06
N ALA A 466 28.27 5.05 -11.94
CA ALA A 466 28.65 4.40 -10.67
C ALA A 466 29.31 5.35 -9.66
N LYS A 467 30.00 6.42 -10.11
CA LYS A 467 30.56 7.44 -9.20
C LYS A 467 29.47 8.37 -8.67
N SER A 468 28.50 8.71 -9.51
CA SER A 468 27.40 9.60 -9.12
C SER A 468 26.50 9.01 -8.04
N THR A 469 26.35 7.69 -7.95
CA THR A 469 25.51 7.05 -6.94
C THR A 469 26.18 7.02 -5.56
N ASP A 470 27.49 6.84 -5.49
CA ASP A 470 28.24 6.84 -4.21
C ASP A 470 28.33 8.24 -3.59
N ASP A 471 28.53 9.27 -4.43
CA ASP A 471 28.48 10.67 -4.01
C ASP A 471 27.09 11.05 -3.47
N LEU A 472 26.02 10.53 -4.10
CA LEU A 472 24.65 10.79 -3.66
C LEU A 472 24.32 10.07 -2.34
N LEU A 473 24.77 8.83 -2.14
CA LEU A 473 24.59 8.12 -0.87
C LEU A 473 25.37 8.78 0.28
N THR A 474 26.56 9.32 -0.02
CA THR A 474 27.36 10.08 0.94
C THR A 474 26.67 11.40 1.30
N ALA A 475 26.12 12.12 0.31
CA ALA A 475 25.34 13.34 0.54
C ALA A 475 24.07 13.09 1.37
N VAL A 476 23.36 11.97 1.14
CA VAL A 476 22.17 11.60 1.92
C VAL A 476 22.51 11.25 3.37
N ARG A 477 23.65 10.60 3.62
CA ARG A 477 24.15 10.35 4.99
C ARG A 477 24.47 11.66 5.70
N ASN A 478 25.24 12.55 5.05
CA ASN A 478 25.60 13.84 5.64
C ASN A 478 24.38 14.75 5.87
N SER A 479 23.38 14.71 4.98
CA SER A 479 22.14 15.49 5.13
C SER A 479 21.23 15.01 6.25
N ARG A 480 21.41 13.78 6.77
CA ARG A 480 20.64 13.25 7.90
C ARG A 480 21.23 13.60 9.26
N ASP A 481 22.54 13.85 9.32
CA ASP A 481 23.25 14.06 10.58
C ASP A 481 23.34 15.54 11.00
N GLU A 482 22.99 16.48 10.12
CA GLU A 482 23.02 17.91 10.42
C GLU A 482 21.74 18.38 11.11
N SER A 483 21.71 18.33 12.44
CA SER A 483 20.67 18.99 13.23
C SER A 483 20.69 20.50 12.98
N VAL A 484 19.56 21.06 12.53
CA VAL A 484 19.43 22.51 12.28
C VAL A 484 19.61 23.29 13.60
N PRO A 485 20.56 24.24 13.67
CA PRO A 485 20.72 25.10 14.83
C PRO A 485 19.42 25.81 15.24
N LEU A 486 19.19 25.91 16.55
CA LEU A 486 18.10 26.68 17.16
C LEU A 486 18.30 28.19 16.97
N SER A 487 19.56 28.64 16.86
CA SER A 487 19.94 30.03 16.64
C SER A 487 21.06 30.16 15.60
N SER A 488 21.29 31.38 15.11
CA SER A 488 22.41 31.71 14.20
C SER A 488 23.78 31.43 14.80
N ASP A 489 23.88 31.38 16.13
CA ASP A 489 25.14 31.16 16.84
C ASP A 489 25.52 29.67 16.93
N GLY A 490 24.72 28.80 16.31
CA GLY A 490 24.99 27.35 16.28
C GLY A 490 24.54 26.63 17.55
N VAL A 491 23.59 27.20 18.32
CA VAL A 491 23.03 26.53 19.50
C VAL A 491 22.19 25.33 19.05
N ILE A 492 22.46 24.15 19.59
CA ILE A 492 21.65 22.95 19.34
C ILE A 492 21.23 22.28 20.65
N CYS A 493 20.15 21.53 20.59
CA CYS A 493 19.69 20.68 21.68
C CYS A 493 20.24 19.28 21.49
N PHE A 494 20.88 18.73 22.52
CA PHE A 494 21.28 17.34 22.59
C PHE A 494 20.36 16.60 23.57
N ARG A 495 19.86 15.43 23.18
CA ARG A 495 19.17 14.49 24.06
C ARG A 495 20.15 13.43 24.54
N LEU A 496 20.23 13.26 25.85
CA LEU A 496 20.85 12.10 26.47
C LEU A 496 19.86 10.94 26.42
N THR A 497 20.24 9.86 25.76
CA THR A 497 19.46 8.61 25.86
C THR A 497 19.67 7.96 27.23
N ARG A 498 18.94 6.86 27.49
CA ARG A 498 19.06 5.92 28.64
C ARG A 498 20.04 6.33 29.75
N LYS A 499 19.54 6.40 30.99
CA LYS A 499 20.34 6.73 32.19
C LYS A 499 20.84 8.18 32.24
N ALA A 500 20.18 9.08 31.53
CA ALA A 500 20.40 10.52 31.65
C ALA A 500 20.42 10.97 33.12
N ASN A 501 19.60 10.37 33.99
CA ASN A 501 19.50 10.72 35.42
C ASN A 501 20.42 9.93 36.36
N ALA A 502 21.40 9.17 35.84
CA ALA A 502 22.34 8.47 36.69
C ALA A 502 23.24 9.47 37.47
N PRO A 503 23.53 9.26 38.76
CA PRO A 503 24.35 10.17 39.56
C PRO A 503 25.70 10.49 38.93
N HIS A 504 26.39 9.48 38.38
CA HIS A 504 27.68 9.65 37.69
C HIS A 504 27.60 10.56 36.44
N VAL A 505 26.44 10.62 35.77
CA VAL A 505 26.23 11.54 34.63
C VAL A 505 26.07 12.97 35.15
N ASN A 506 25.34 13.15 36.26
CA ASN A 506 25.21 14.46 36.91
C ASN A 506 26.56 14.95 37.44
N GLU A 507 27.32 14.10 38.12
CA GLU A 507 28.67 14.41 38.60
C GLU A 507 29.58 14.86 37.46
N LEU A 508 29.57 14.17 36.32
CA LEU A 508 30.33 14.55 35.14
C LEU A 508 29.88 15.89 34.55
N LEU A 509 28.57 16.10 34.38
CA LEU A 509 28.03 17.30 33.75
C LEU A 509 28.21 18.54 34.63
N PHE A 510 28.19 18.38 35.96
CA PHE A 510 28.22 19.47 36.92
C PHE A 510 29.60 19.72 37.54
N ASP A 511 30.60 18.90 37.20
CA ASP A 511 32.00 19.14 37.58
C ASP A 511 32.61 20.28 36.75
N ALA A 512 32.60 21.48 37.33
CA ALA A 512 33.20 22.68 36.75
C ALA A 512 34.73 22.60 36.55
N THR A 513 35.41 21.64 37.19
CA THR A 513 36.86 21.44 37.07
C THR A 513 37.23 20.28 36.14
N GLY A 514 36.24 19.54 35.66
CA GLY A 514 36.40 18.31 34.91
C GLY A 514 36.61 18.51 33.41
N PRO A 515 36.34 17.46 32.59
CA PRO A 515 36.49 17.51 31.14
C PRO A 515 35.64 18.58 30.43
N LEU A 516 34.62 19.11 31.11
CA LEU A 516 33.71 20.14 30.62
C LEU A 516 34.01 21.54 31.19
N ALA A 517 35.15 21.74 31.86
CA ALA A 517 35.51 22.99 32.53
C ALA A 517 35.42 24.23 31.61
N GLU A 518 35.81 24.09 30.35
CA GLU A 518 35.75 25.20 29.38
C GLU A 518 34.31 25.64 29.05
N LEU A 519 33.36 24.69 29.03
CA LEU A 519 31.94 24.98 28.81
C LEU A 519 31.32 25.67 30.02
N HIS A 520 31.67 25.18 31.22
CA HIS A 520 31.28 25.83 32.48
C HIS A 520 31.81 27.25 32.54
N ARG A 521 33.10 27.45 32.26
CA ARG A 521 33.74 28.76 32.25
C ARG A 521 33.03 29.74 31.32
N ARG A 522 32.64 29.31 30.12
CA ARG A 522 31.91 30.15 29.14
C ARG A 522 30.57 30.66 29.69
N VAL A 523 29.83 29.82 30.42
CA VAL A 523 28.52 30.18 31.00
C VAL A 523 28.70 31.05 32.26
N LEU A 524 29.67 30.70 33.10
CA LEU A 524 29.98 31.43 34.34
C LEU A 524 30.58 32.82 34.05
N ASP A 525 31.44 32.96 33.05
CA ASP A 525 32.03 34.25 32.63
C ASP A 525 30.94 35.22 32.12
N ALA A 526 29.81 34.70 31.64
CA ALA A 526 28.64 35.48 31.25
C ALA A 526 27.66 35.76 32.41
N GLY A 527 27.98 35.35 33.64
CA GLY A 527 27.12 35.51 34.81
C GLY A 527 25.87 34.62 34.80
N CYS A 528 25.86 33.56 33.99
CA CYS A 528 24.78 32.59 33.93
C CYS A 528 25.11 31.33 34.77
N GLU A 529 24.08 30.58 35.13
CA GLU A 529 24.24 29.29 35.81
C GLU A 529 24.14 28.15 34.77
N VAL A 530 24.93 27.09 34.96
CA VAL A 530 24.87 25.89 34.08
C VAL A 530 23.62 25.05 34.36
N VAL A 531 23.13 25.06 35.61
CA VAL A 531 21.94 24.31 36.03
C VAL A 531 21.02 25.24 36.83
N PRO A 532 20.40 26.22 36.16
CA PRO A 532 19.49 27.11 36.86
C PRO A 532 18.23 26.34 37.27
N GLU A 533 17.72 26.62 38.47
CA GLU A 533 16.53 25.96 39.03
C GLU A 533 15.26 26.12 38.16
N TRP A 534 15.18 27.21 37.40
CA TRP A 534 14.05 27.53 36.53
C TRP A 534 14.06 26.77 35.20
N SER A 535 15.16 26.13 34.80
CA SER A 535 15.25 25.50 33.48
C SER A 535 14.70 24.06 33.48
N PRO A 536 13.89 23.69 32.48
CA PRO A 536 13.44 22.30 32.33
C PRO A 536 14.55 21.38 31.80
N VAL A 537 15.65 21.93 31.25
CA VAL A 537 16.76 21.13 30.70
C VAL A 537 17.75 20.68 31.76
N LYS A 538 18.54 19.66 31.46
CA LYS A 538 19.54 19.10 32.37
C LYS A 538 20.73 20.03 32.63
N ALA A 539 21.23 20.68 31.58
CA ALA A 539 22.38 21.58 31.63
C ALA A 539 22.36 22.58 30.46
N LEU A 540 22.78 23.80 30.73
CA LEU A 540 22.98 24.89 29.79
C LEU A 540 24.49 25.15 29.65
N PHE A 541 25.06 24.82 28.50
CA PHE A 541 26.45 25.15 28.13
C PHE A 541 26.54 26.34 27.17
N VAL A 542 25.46 27.13 27.10
CA VAL A 542 25.36 28.40 26.39
C VAL A 542 24.77 29.43 27.35
N PRO A 543 25.29 30.66 27.41
CA PRO A 543 24.73 31.70 28.26
C PRO A 543 23.34 32.11 27.75
N LEU A 544 22.29 31.59 28.39
CA LEU A 544 20.89 31.84 28.05
C LEU A 544 20.12 32.32 29.27
N THR A 545 19.28 33.33 29.07
CA THR A 545 18.34 33.84 30.08
C THR A 545 17.04 33.04 30.09
N GLN A 546 16.26 33.11 31.18
CA GLN A 546 14.95 32.46 31.26
C GLN A 546 14.00 32.91 30.15
N ALA A 547 13.99 34.20 29.82
CA ALA A 547 13.15 34.76 28.76
C ALA A 547 13.48 34.14 27.39
N GLN A 548 14.77 34.04 27.04
CA GLN A 548 15.21 33.42 25.79
C GLN A 548 14.86 31.93 25.72
N LEU A 549 14.94 31.21 26.85
CA LEU A 549 14.55 29.80 26.87
C LEU A 549 13.02 29.65 26.72
N LEU A 550 12.23 30.52 27.35
CA LEU A 550 10.77 30.52 27.18
C LEU A 550 10.37 30.88 25.75
N GLU A 551 11.03 31.82 25.09
CA GLU A 551 10.82 32.14 23.66
C GLU A 551 11.13 30.93 22.75
N LEU A 552 12.05 30.06 23.14
CA LEU A 552 12.33 28.81 22.42
C LEU A 552 11.27 27.72 22.67
N ILE A 553 10.57 27.78 23.80
CA ILE A 553 9.56 26.79 24.22
C ILE A 553 8.14 27.21 23.80
N ASP A 554 7.85 28.50 23.68
CA ASP A 554 6.49 29.06 23.57
C ASP A 554 5.61 28.37 22.49
N ASP A 555 4.43 27.92 22.93
CA ASP A 555 3.50 27.02 22.22
C ASP A 555 2.88 27.62 20.95
N GLY A 556 3.03 28.94 20.76
CA GLY A 556 2.59 29.63 19.55
C GLY A 556 3.48 29.37 18.33
N ASN A 557 4.69 28.82 18.53
CA ASN A 557 5.56 28.44 17.44
C ASN A 557 5.31 26.95 17.10
N PRO A 558 4.94 26.59 15.86
CA PRO A 558 4.82 25.19 15.43
C PRO A 558 6.14 24.39 15.50
N ARG A 559 7.20 24.98 16.08
CA ARG A 559 8.55 24.44 16.25
C ARG A 559 8.97 24.32 17.73
N SER A 560 8.03 24.38 18.69
CA SER A 560 8.37 24.22 20.12
C SER A 560 9.05 22.87 20.35
N LEU A 561 10.24 22.90 20.97
CA LEU A 561 10.92 21.69 21.41
C LEU A 561 10.38 21.31 22.78
N GLU A 562 9.99 20.05 22.95
CA GLU A 562 9.69 19.48 24.27
C GLU A 562 11.00 19.32 25.06
N LEU A 563 11.39 20.37 25.79
CA LEU A 563 12.58 20.36 26.63
C LEU A 563 12.31 19.64 27.96
N GLY A 564 13.30 18.89 28.43
CA GLY A 564 13.17 17.96 29.56
C GLY A 564 14.51 17.65 30.22
N LYS A 565 14.50 16.89 31.33
CA LYS A 565 15.68 16.62 32.18
C LYS A 565 16.76 15.74 31.53
N GLU A 566 16.50 15.26 30.32
CA GLU A 566 17.41 14.54 29.46
C GLU A 566 18.10 15.43 28.41
N HIS A 567 17.67 16.69 28.28
CA HIS A 567 18.16 17.60 27.26
C HIS A 567 19.33 18.46 27.75
N ILE A 568 20.28 18.75 26.88
CA ILE A 568 21.44 19.64 27.08
C ILE A 568 21.44 20.67 25.95
N LEU A 569 21.53 21.96 26.27
CA LEU A 569 21.75 23.01 25.27
C LEU A 569 23.24 23.36 25.22
N ALA A 570 23.86 23.26 24.05
CA ALA A 570 25.27 23.56 23.83
C ALA A 570 25.49 24.09 22.39
N LEU A 571 26.67 24.62 22.08
CA LEU A 571 27.00 24.94 20.68
C LEU A 571 27.25 23.64 19.91
N GLN A 572 26.99 23.67 18.60
CA GLN A 572 27.25 22.53 17.71
C GLN A 572 28.71 22.07 17.79
N SER A 573 29.65 23.02 17.92
CA SER A 573 31.09 22.74 18.08
C SER A 573 31.43 22.00 19.38
N ASP A 574 30.61 22.14 20.42
CA ASP A 574 30.82 21.51 21.74
C ASP A 574 30.43 20.03 21.75
N GLY A 575 29.70 19.54 20.75
CA GLY A 575 29.21 18.16 20.69
C GLY A 575 30.33 17.12 20.80
N THR A 576 31.50 17.39 20.22
CA THR A 576 32.66 16.48 20.30
C THR A 576 33.28 16.41 21.70
N VAL A 577 33.25 17.53 22.44
CA VAL A 577 33.74 17.60 23.82
C VAL A 577 32.79 16.88 24.76
N LEU A 578 31.48 17.10 24.59
CA LEU A 578 30.43 16.41 25.33
C LEU A 578 30.45 14.89 25.10
N ASP A 579 30.51 14.44 23.84
CA ASP A 579 30.58 13.01 23.52
C ASP A 579 31.85 12.36 24.10
N ARG A 580 33.00 13.02 24.02
CA ARG A 580 34.26 12.53 24.64
C ARG A 580 34.13 12.41 26.16
N ALA A 581 33.59 13.43 26.83
CA ALA A 581 33.39 13.42 28.27
C ALA A 581 32.44 12.30 28.69
N ILE A 582 31.30 12.16 28.01
CA ILE A 582 30.33 11.10 28.27
C ILE A 582 30.95 9.71 28.03
N ARG A 583 31.77 9.56 27.00
CA ARG A 583 32.53 8.32 26.73
C ARG A 583 33.58 7.99 27.79
N SER A 584 33.96 8.91 28.67
CA SER A 584 34.83 8.59 29.81
C SER A 584 34.11 7.78 30.90
N LEU A 585 32.77 7.84 30.94
CA LEU A 585 31.97 7.03 31.85
C LEU A 585 32.07 5.55 31.49
N SER A 586 31.96 4.69 32.51
CA SER A 586 31.92 3.24 32.30
C SER A 586 30.71 2.87 31.43
N LYS A 587 30.85 1.81 30.62
CA LYS A 587 29.81 1.36 29.67
C LYS A 587 28.44 1.17 30.32
N LYS A 588 28.40 0.85 31.63
CA LYS A 588 27.17 0.68 32.41
C LYS A 588 26.38 1.98 32.60
N TYR A 589 27.03 3.14 32.67
CA TYR A 589 26.38 4.44 32.97
C TYR A 589 26.55 5.46 31.86
N ARG A 590 27.03 5.04 30.69
CA ARG A 590 27.31 5.91 29.54
C ARG A 590 26.03 6.13 28.72
N PRO A 591 25.33 7.28 28.83
CA PRO A 591 24.26 7.62 27.91
C PRO A 591 24.82 7.82 26.49
N ARG A 592 23.98 7.71 25.46
CA ARG A 592 24.35 8.20 24.12
C ARG A 592 23.92 9.66 24.02
N LEU A 593 24.79 10.48 23.44
CA LEU A 593 24.47 11.86 23.11
C LEU A 593 23.93 11.88 21.69
N ARG A 594 22.68 12.29 21.50
CA ARG A 594 22.08 12.49 20.18
C ARG A 594 21.71 13.96 20.01
N PRO A 595 22.08 14.63 18.90
CA PRO A 595 21.45 15.89 18.56
C PRO A 595 19.94 15.65 18.42
N THR A 596 19.13 16.44 19.10
CA THR A 596 17.68 16.42 18.92
C THR A 596 17.41 17.05 17.57
N VAL A 597 17.31 16.21 16.55
CA VAL A 597 16.73 16.63 15.28
C VAL A 597 15.27 16.98 15.56
N ARG A 598 14.79 18.08 14.99
CA ARG A 598 13.36 18.41 14.99
C ARG A 598 12.62 17.37 14.15
N THR A 599 12.40 16.19 14.71
CA THR A 599 11.60 15.16 14.07
C THR A 599 10.20 15.30 14.63
N GLU A 600 9.34 16.02 13.91
CA GLU A 600 7.92 16.05 14.21
C GLU A 600 7.36 14.62 14.06
N GLY A 601 7.25 13.88 15.17
CA GLY A 601 6.45 12.64 15.24
C GLY A 601 7.17 11.31 15.01
N GLU A 602 8.48 11.20 15.27
CA GLU A 602 9.06 9.87 15.52
C GLU A 602 8.78 9.49 16.98
N GLU A 603 7.73 8.69 17.21
CA GLU A 603 7.70 7.82 18.38
C GLU A 603 8.89 6.87 18.25
N GLU A 604 10.03 7.24 18.86
CA GLU A 604 11.12 6.29 19.07
C GLU A 604 10.49 5.13 19.85
N GLU A 605 10.20 4.03 19.17
CA GLU A 605 9.98 2.74 19.81
C GLU A 605 11.18 2.54 20.72
N ASP A 606 10.97 2.73 22.02
CA ASP A 606 11.92 2.35 23.03
C ASP A 606 12.18 0.87 22.76
N GLU A 607 13.32 0.57 22.10
CA GLU A 607 13.92 -0.75 22.06
C GLU A 607 14.32 -1.08 23.50
N ASP A 608 13.33 -1.24 24.39
CA ASP A 608 13.42 -2.02 25.60
C ASP A 608 13.67 -3.45 25.12
N GLU A 609 14.92 -3.68 24.74
CA GLU A 609 15.58 -4.96 24.76
C GLU A 609 15.28 -5.49 26.15
N ALA A 610 14.22 -6.29 26.23
CA ALA A 610 13.79 -6.96 27.43
C ALA A 610 15.04 -7.64 27.95
N VAL A 611 15.61 -7.08 29.02
CA VAL A 611 16.65 -7.75 29.77
C VAL A 611 15.93 -8.95 30.34
N ILE A 612 15.96 -10.05 29.59
CA ILE A 612 15.64 -11.37 30.10
C ILE A 612 16.70 -11.57 31.17
N GLN A 613 16.33 -11.21 32.40
CA GLN A 613 17.02 -11.65 33.58
C GLN A 613 16.81 -13.16 33.55
N VAL A 614 17.77 -13.87 32.94
CA VAL A 614 17.86 -15.31 33.05
C VAL A 614 18.04 -15.56 34.54
N GLU A 615 16.93 -15.81 35.24
CA GLU A 615 16.94 -16.42 36.55
C GLU A 615 17.73 -17.71 36.36
N GLY A 616 18.99 -17.69 36.79
CA GLY A 616 19.82 -18.88 36.82
C GLY A 616 19.03 -19.91 37.60
N GLY A 617 18.58 -20.94 36.89
CA GLY A 617 17.75 -22.00 37.46
C GLY A 617 18.31 -22.45 38.78
N LEU A 618 17.43 -22.57 39.77
CA LEU A 618 17.71 -23.18 41.06
C LEU A 618 18.47 -24.49 40.83
N ARG A 619 19.79 -24.45 41.05
CA ARG A 619 20.58 -25.66 41.26
C ARG A 619 20.11 -26.21 42.59
N THR A 620 19.19 -27.15 42.55
CA THR A 620 18.94 -28.04 43.67
C THR A 620 20.10 -29.02 43.74
N ASP A 621 20.95 -28.80 44.73
CA ASP A 621 21.91 -29.73 45.29
C ASP A 621 21.20 -30.89 45.99
N SER A 622 20.51 -31.73 45.21
CA SER A 622 19.91 -32.96 45.73
C SER A 622 20.98 -34.06 45.78
N SER A 623 21.76 -34.07 46.87
CA SER A 623 22.58 -35.21 47.29
C SER A 623 21.86 -36.06 48.33
N VAL A 624 20.57 -36.34 48.13
CA VAL A 624 19.81 -37.24 49.02
C VAL A 624 19.87 -38.64 48.43
N GLY A 625 20.69 -39.49 49.04
CA GLY A 625 20.86 -40.88 48.66
C GLY A 625 19.55 -41.67 48.69
N PHE A 626 19.34 -42.50 47.68
CA PHE A 626 18.28 -43.50 47.68
C PHE A 626 18.58 -44.58 48.73
N PRO A 627 17.59 -44.97 49.56
CA PRO A 627 17.77 -46.08 50.48
C PRO A 627 17.87 -47.39 49.70
N THR A 628 18.95 -48.14 49.95
CA THR A 628 19.08 -49.54 49.54
C THR A 628 18.11 -50.39 50.33
N TYR A 629 17.17 -51.03 49.64
CA TYR A 629 16.38 -52.11 50.23
C TYR A 629 17.21 -53.39 50.20
N GLU A 630 17.52 -53.93 51.38
CA GLU A 630 18.01 -55.30 51.55
C GLU A 630 16.83 -56.25 51.79
N ALA A 631 16.90 -57.39 51.08
CA ALA A 631 16.10 -58.62 51.13
C ALA A 631 14.68 -58.59 50.54
#